data_AF-A0A139MFE8-F1
#
_entry.id   AF-A0A139MFE8-F1
#
_cell.length_a   1.000
_cell.length_b   1.000
_cell.length_c   1.000
_cell.angle_alpha   90.00
_cell.angle_beta   90.00
_cell.angle_gamma   90.00
#
_symmetry.space_group_name_H-M   'P 1'
#
loop_
_entity.id
_entity.type
_entity.pdbx_description
1 polymer ?
#
loop_
_entity_poly.entity_id
_entity_poly.type
_entity_poly.pdbx_seq_one_letter_code
_entity_poly.pdbx_strand_id
1 'polypeptide(L)'
;MRSRYTLKDLRTLNRLSIEELSCETLIPIETLAGLEIDSSYIEHKTLRTLVQFYSIAADYIFLGNQSEFEARQLDEMIRHTPLSRRISALEVLKLEKKLGVDEFSLYQAILELSKEGDNGVVI
;
A
#
# COMPACT_ATOMS: atom_id res chain seq x y z
N MET A 1 -6.52 -12.89 -6.29
CA MET A 1 -6.73 -11.52 -6.76
C MET A 1 -6.27 -10.57 -5.66
N ARG A 2 -5.49 -9.53 -5.98
CA ARG A 2 -5.06 -8.51 -5.01
C ARG A 2 -6.00 -7.32 -5.12
N SER A 3 -6.68 -7.00 -4.03
CA SER A 3 -7.42 -5.74 -3.89
C SER A 3 -6.50 -4.55 -4.16
N ARG A 4 -7.00 -3.53 -4.87
CA ARG A 4 -6.20 -2.39 -5.34
C ARG A 4 -6.54 -1.07 -4.66
N TYR A 5 -7.75 -0.93 -4.15
CA TYR A 5 -8.25 0.34 -3.63
C TYR A 5 -8.94 0.14 -2.30
N THR A 6 -8.75 1.06 -1.37
CA THR A 6 -9.63 1.16 -0.20
C THR A 6 -10.86 2.00 -0.53
N LEU A 7 -11.86 2.01 0.34
CA LEU A 7 -13.06 2.84 0.16
C LEU A 7 -12.70 4.34 0.13
N LYS A 8 -11.69 4.74 0.92
CA LYS A 8 -11.16 6.09 0.92
C LYS A 8 -10.51 6.44 -0.42
N ASP A 9 -9.72 5.52 -0.99
CA ASP A 9 -9.13 5.72 -2.32
C ASP A 9 -10.23 5.95 -3.36
N LEU A 10 -11.27 5.12 -3.39
CA LEU A 10 -12.38 5.25 -4.34
C LEU A 10 -13.09 6.61 -4.22
N ARG A 11 -13.35 7.08 -2.98
CA ARG A 11 -13.96 8.40 -2.77
C ARG A 11 -13.05 9.53 -3.27
N THR A 12 -11.76 9.48 -2.92
CA THR A 12 -10.81 10.54 -3.30
C THR A 12 -10.51 10.57 -4.80
N LEU A 13 -10.41 9.42 -5.46
CA LEU A 13 -10.23 9.30 -6.91
C LEU A 13 -11.42 9.91 -7.67
N ASN A 14 -12.63 9.74 -7.13
CA ASN A 14 -13.85 10.33 -7.68
C ASN A 14 -14.06 11.79 -7.26
N ARG A 15 -13.14 12.37 -6.46
CA ARG A 15 -13.19 13.76 -5.96
C ARG A 15 -14.44 14.10 -5.16
N LEU A 16 -14.97 13.11 -4.43
CA LEU A 16 -16.17 13.29 -3.62
C LEU A 16 -15.82 13.68 -2.18
N SER A 17 -16.62 14.58 -1.61
CA SER A 17 -16.71 14.74 -0.16
C SER A 17 -17.43 13.54 0.45
N ILE A 18 -17.30 13.35 1.77
CA ILE A 18 -17.99 12.24 2.44
C ILE A 18 -19.50 12.49 2.51
N GLU A 19 -19.90 13.76 2.59
CA GLU A 19 -21.29 14.23 2.53
C GLU A 19 -21.91 13.96 1.16
N GLU A 20 -21.19 14.27 0.07
CA GLU A 20 -21.63 13.97 -1.30
C GLU A 20 -21.83 12.46 -1.50
N LEU A 21 -20.85 11.66 -1.06
CA LEU A 21 -20.96 10.20 -1.13
C LEU A 21 -22.16 9.68 -0.32
N SER A 22 -22.41 10.25 0.86
CA SER A 22 -23.56 9.89 1.70
C SER A 22 -24.89 10.22 1.00
N CYS A 23 -25.01 11.41 0.41
CA CYS A 23 -26.20 11.83 -0.33
C CYS A 23 -26.50 10.91 -1.52
N GLU A 24 -25.47 10.56 -2.31
CA GLU A 24 -25.64 9.74 -3.52
C GLU A 24 -25.92 8.27 -3.21
N THR A 25 -25.31 7.73 -2.16
CA THR A 25 -25.44 6.30 -1.81
C THR A 25 -26.53 6.02 -0.77
N LEU A 26 -27.04 7.06 -0.12
CA LEU A 26 -27.94 7.01 1.03
C LEU A 26 -27.35 6.24 2.22
N ILE A 27 -26.03 6.09 2.28
CA ILE A 27 -25.31 5.51 3.42
C ILE A 27 -24.96 6.64 4.39
N PRO A 28 -25.22 6.51 5.70
CA PRO A 28 -24.87 7.56 6.67
C PRO A 28 -23.38 7.92 6.66
N ILE A 29 -23.08 9.20 6.89
CA ILE A 29 -21.71 9.73 6.91
C ILE A 29 -20.86 8.97 7.94
N GLU A 30 -21.41 8.70 9.12
CA GLU A 30 -20.71 8.01 10.21
C GLU A 30 -20.33 6.58 9.81
N THR A 31 -21.22 5.91 9.08
CA THR A 31 -20.98 4.57 8.54
C THR A 31 -19.88 4.62 7.48
N LEU A 32 -19.93 5.55 6.53
CA LEU A 32 -18.89 5.71 5.50
C LEU A 32 -17.53 6.03 6.13
N ALA A 33 -17.49 6.95 7.10
CA ALA A 33 -16.26 7.35 7.79
C ALA A 33 -15.63 6.18 8.55
N GLY A 34 -16.47 5.37 9.23
CA GLY A 34 -16.01 4.15 9.89
C GLY A 34 -15.45 3.14 8.91
N LEU A 35 -16.12 2.93 7.77
CA LEU A 35 -15.69 1.98 6.74
C LEU A 35 -14.41 2.42 6.00
N GLU A 36 -14.13 3.72 5.91
CA GLU A 36 -12.85 4.23 5.40
C GLU A 36 -11.67 3.95 6.35
N ILE A 37 -11.94 3.70 7.63
CA ILE A 37 -10.94 3.33 8.63
C ILE A 37 -10.81 1.80 8.69
N ASP A 38 -11.95 1.10 8.80
CA ASP A 38 -11.99 -0.35 8.87
C ASP A 38 -13.28 -0.90 8.21
N SER A 39 -13.09 -1.64 7.13
CA SER A 39 -14.16 -2.26 6.34
C SER A 39 -14.27 -3.78 6.55
N SER A 40 -13.57 -4.34 7.55
CA SER A 40 -13.54 -5.79 7.82
C SER A 40 -14.93 -6.41 8.00
N TYR A 41 -15.88 -5.64 8.53
CA TYR A 41 -17.24 -6.09 8.84
C TYR A 41 -18.30 -5.35 8.01
N ILE A 42 -17.95 -4.90 6.80
CA ILE A 42 -18.90 -4.21 5.93
C ILE A 42 -20.13 -5.09 5.65
N GLU A 43 -21.32 -4.50 5.80
CA GLU A 43 -22.56 -5.20 5.45
C GLU A 43 -22.62 -5.45 3.94
N HIS A 44 -23.08 -6.64 3.55
CA HIS A 44 -23.19 -7.03 2.14
C HIS A 44 -24.06 -6.07 1.32
N LYS A 45 -25.13 -5.51 1.91
CA LYS A 45 -25.98 -4.51 1.25
C LYS A 45 -25.18 -3.24 0.94
N THR A 46 -24.45 -2.73 1.92
CA THR A 46 -23.59 -1.55 1.81
C THR A 46 -22.48 -1.76 0.79
N LEU A 47 -21.80 -2.91 0.83
CA LEU A 47 -20.78 -3.26 -0.17
C LEU A 47 -21.37 -3.31 -1.58
N ARG A 48 -22.55 -3.93 -1.76
CA ARG A 48 -23.22 -3.96 -3.07
C ARG A 48 -23.54 -2.56 -3.59
N THR A 49 -24.05 -1.68 -2.73
CA THR A 49 -24.33 -0.28 -3.09
C THR A 49 -23.05 0.42 -3.57
N LEU A 50 -21.94 0.29 -2.83
CA LEU A 50 -20.68 0.93 -3.18
C LEU A 50 -20.06 0.37 -4.46
N VAL A 51 -20.08 -0.95 -4.65
CA VAL A 51 -19.65 -1.64 -5.89
C VAL A 51 -20.41 -1.13 -7.11
N GLN A 52 -21.74 -0.96 -6.97
CA GLN A 52 -22.58 -0.42 -8.04
C GLN A 52 -22.29 1.07 -8.28
N PHE A 53 -22.20 1.87 -7.22
CA PHE A 53 -21.92 3.30 -7.30
C PHE A 53 -20.59 3.58 -8.01
N TYR A 54 -19.52 2.89 -7.62
CA TYR A 54 -18.20 3.04 -8.22
C TYR A 54 -18.00 2.25 -9.52
N SER A 55 -18.99 1.44 -9.94
CA SER A 55 -18.90 0.55 -11.10
C SER A 55 -17.61 -0.30 -11.10
N ILE A 56 -17.23 -0.80 -9.93
CA ILE A 56 -16.02 -1.61 -9.70
C ILE A 56 -16.39 -2.95 -9.08
N ALA A 57 -15.72 -4.02 -9.47
CA ALA A 57 -15.95 -5.32 -8.88
C ALA A 57 -15.39 -5.40 -7.44
N ALA A 58 -16.07 -6.13 -6.55
CA ALA A 58 -15.77 -6.17 -5.12
C ALA A 58 -14.35 -6.69 -4.81
N ASP A 59 -13.79 -7.55 -5.66
CA ASP A 59 -12.44 -8.10 -5.56
C ASP A 59 -11.32 -7.07 -5.73
N TYR A 60 -11.63 -5.89 -6.29
CA TYR A 60 -10.70 -4.77 -6.36
C TYR A 60 -10.72 -3.90 -5.11
N ILE A 61 -11.70 -4.07 -4.22
CA ILE A 61 -11.83 -3.31 -2.99
C ILE A 61 -11.13 -4.06 -1.86
N PHE A 62 -10.23 -3.39 -1.16
CA PHE A 62 -9.63 -3.93 0.04
C PHE A 62 -10.64 -3.84 1.18
N LEU A 63 -10.97 -4.99 1.76
CA LEU A 63 -11.82 -5.11 2.94
C LEU A 63 -10.95 -5.42 4.15
N GLY A 64 -10.82 -4.45 5.05
CA GLY A 64 -9.92 -4.52 6.19
C GLY A 64 -9.63 -3.14 6.76
N ASN A 65 -8.65 -3.09 7.66
CA ASN A 65 -8.17 -1.84 8.25
C ASN A 65 -7.26 -1.07 7.26
N GLN A 66 -7.50 0.23 7.10
CA GLN A 66 -6.73 1.11 6.22
C GLN A 66 -5.20 1.04 6.48
N SER A 67 -4.79 0.97 7.74
CA SER A 67 -3.37 0.90 8.11
C SER A 67 -2.70 -0.40 7.65
N GLU A 68 -3.45 -1.51 7.58
CA GLU A 68 -2.93 -2.77 7.04
C GLU A 68 -2.72 -2.68 5.53
N PHE A 69 -3.63 -2.03 4.81
CA PHE A 69 -3.47 -1.79 3.38
C PHE A 69 -2.23 -0.94 3.10
N GLU A 70 -2.05 0.15 3.85
CA GLU A 70 -0.88 1.02 3.74
C GLU A 70 0.42 0.28 4.06
N ALA A 71 0.43 -0.55 5.12
CA ALA A 71 1.58 -1.38 5.46
C ALA A 71 1.91 -2.39 4.36
N ARG A 72 0.91 -3.02 3.73
CA ARG A 72 1.10 -3.94 2.60
C ARG A 72 1.65 -3.23 1.37
N GLN A 73 1.12 -2.06 1.03
CA GLN A 73 1.59 -1.23 -0.08
C GLN A 73 3.04 -0.77 0.15
N LEU A 74 3.36 -0.36 1.38
CA LEU A 74 4.73 -0.01 1.77
C LEU A 74 5.67 -1.21 1.66
N ASP A 75 5.26 -2.37 2.15
CA ASP A 75 6.04 -3.62 2.09
C ASP A 75 6.24 -4.10 0.64
N GLU A 76 5.23 -3.98 -0.23
CA GLU A 76 5.38 -4.20 -1.68
C GLU A 76 6.36 -3.20 -2.30
N MET A 77 6.24 -1.91 -2.00
CA MET A 77 7.18 -0.89 -2.50
C MET A 77 8.62 -1.19 -2.04
N ILE A 78 8.80 -1.58 -0.77
CA ILE A 78 10.09 -1.95 -0.20
C ILE A 78 10.68 -3.20 -0.88
N ARG A 79 9.86 -4.20 -1.20
CA ARG A 79 10.27 -5.39 -1.96
C ARG A 79 10.74 -5.07 -3.37
N HIS A 80 10.06 -4.14 -4.05
CA HIS A 80 10.38 -3.77 -5.43
C HIS A 80 11.42 -2.66 -5.56
N THR A 81 11.85 -2.06 -4.43
CA THR A 81 12.94 -1.08 -4.43
C THR A 81 14.27 -1.81 -4.20
N PRO A 82 15.25 -1.69 -5.12
CA PRO A 82 16.58 -2.28 -4.94
C PRO A 82 17.19 -1.89 -3.59
N LEU A 83 17.87 -2.83 -2.93
CA LEU A 83 18.44 -2.62 -1.60
C LEU A 83 19.39 -1.41 -1.57
N SER A 84 20.16 -1.22 -2.64
CA SER A 84 21.05 -0.08 -2.86
C SER A 84 20.36 1.29 -2.85
N ARG A 85 19.05 1.37 -3.15
CA ARG A 85 18.26 2.61 -3.10
C ARG A 85 17.54 2.82 -1.78
N ARG A 86 17.47 1.78 -0.93
CA ARG A 86 16.79 1.82 0.38
C ARG A 86 17.71 2.23 1.53
N ILE A 87 19.02 2.13 1.34
CA ILE A 87 20.02 2.33 2.39
C ILE A 87 20.96 3.46 1.98
N SER A 88 21.22 4.40 2.90
CA SER A 88 22.18 5.47 2.66
C SER A 88 23.61 4.92 2.64
N ALA A 89 24.36 5.20 1.57
CA ALA A 89 25.78 4.82 1.48
C ALA A 89 26.59 5.34 2.69
N LEU A 90 26.24 6.51 3.22
CA LEU A 90 26.88 7.08 4.41
C LEU A 90 26.55 6.29 5.69
N GLU A 91 25.34 5.75 5.81
CA GLU A 91 24.96 4.91 6.95
C GLU A 91 25.64 3.54 6.88
N VAL A 92 25.80 2.98 5.68
CA VAL A 92 26.58 1.75 5.47
C VAL A 92 28.03 1.96 5.90
N LEU A 93 28.70 3.03 5.47
CA LEU A 93 30.08 3.34 5.88
C LEU A 93 30.21 3.51 7.41
N LYS A 94 29.24 4.16 8.05
CA LYS A 94 29.21 4.28 9.53
C LYS A 94 29.08 2.91 10.21
N LEU A 95 28.26 2.01 9.65
CA LEU A 95 28.10 0.65 10.14
C LEU A 95 29.38 -0.17 9.94
N GLU A 96 30.03 -0.07 8.79
CA GLU A 96 31.31 -0.73 8.51
C GLU A 96 32.36 -0.35 9.55
N LYS A 97 32.49 0.96 9.82
CA LYS A 97 33.37 1.47 10.87
C LYS A 97 33.00 0.96 12.26
N LYS A 98 31.71 0.83 12.58
CA LYS A 98 31.24 0.33 13.88
C LYS A 98 31.48 -1.17 14.04
N LEU A 99 31.36 -1.93 12.96
CA LEU A 99 31.52 -3.39 12.94
C LEU A 99 32.99 -3.81 12.74
N GLY A 100 33.87 -2.88 12.39
CA GLY A 100 35.29 -3.15 12.16
C GLY A 100 35.55 -3.98 10.91
N VAL A 101 34.67 -3.89 9.92
CA VAL A 101 34.83 -4.54 8.61
C VAL A 101 35.52 -3.59 7.62
N ASP A 102 36.11 -4.16 6.58
CA ASP A 102 36.79 -3.41 5.54
C ASP A 102 35.86 -2.39 4.86
N GLU A 103 36.37 -1.18 4.70
CA GLU A 103 35.63 -0.07 4.09
C GLU A 103 35.11 -0.45 2.70
N PHE A 104 33.84 -0.11 2.43
CA PHE A 104 33.09 -0.43 1.22
C PHE A 104 32.69 -1.91 1.03
N SER A 105 33.09 -2.84 1.90
CA SER A 105 32.77 -4.27 1.72
C SER A 105 31.27 -4.57 1.85
N LEU A 106 30.58 -3.94 2.81
CA LEU A 106 29.13 -4.08 2.95
C LEU A 106 28.42 -3.34 1.82
N TYR A 107 28.94 -2.19 1.39
CA TYR A 107 28.36 -1.46 0.27
C TYR A 107 28.44 -2.26 -1.04
N GLN A 108 29.57 -2.91 -1.33
CA GLN A 108 29.72 -3.79 -2.48
C GLN A 108 28.79 -5.01 -2.39
N ALA A 109 28.68 -5.64 -1.23
CA ALA A 109 27.74 -6.74 -1.03
C ALA A 109 26.28 -6.32 -1.29
N ILE A 110 25.88 -5.13 -0.84
CA ILE A 110 24.55 -4.56 -1.11
C ILE A 110 24.34 -4.33 -2.62
N LEU A 111 25.36 -3.87 -3.35
CA LEU A 111 25.28 -3.68 -4.80
C LEU A 111 25.11 -5.01 -5.55
N GLU A 112 25.85 -6.05 -5.17
CA GLU A 112 25.72 -7.38 -5.78
C GLU A 112 24.35 -7.99 -5.50
N LEU A 113 23.89 -7.97 -4.25
CA LEU A 113 22.54 -8.43 -3.87
C LEU A 113 21.42 -7.63 -4.56
N SER A 114 21.67 -6.37 -4.90
CA SER A 114 20.71 -5.54 -5.65
C SER A 114 20.62 -5.94 -7.12
N LYS A 115 21.67 -6.53 -7.71
CA LYS A 115 21.66 -7.04 -9.10
C LYS A 115 20.92 -8.37 -9.21
N GLU A 116 20.94 -9.20 -8.16
CA GLU A 116 20.25 -10.49 -8.13
C GLU A 116 18.72 -10.35 -8.20
N GLY A 117 18.16 -9.23 -7.74
CA GLY A 117 16.72 -8.93 -7.79
C GLY A 117 16.17 -8.43 -9.14
N ASP A 118 17.04 -8.04 -10.09
CA ASP A 118 16.64 -7.43 -11.38
C ASP A 118 16.51 -8.46 -12.52
N ASN A 119 17.00 -9.70 -12.32
CA ASN A 119 16.94 -10.77 -13.32
C ASN A 119 15.59 -11.52 -13.40
N GLY A 120 14.52 -10.97 -12.82
CA GLY A 120 13.28 -11.70 -12.51
C GLY A 120 11.99 -11.23 -13.16
N VAL A 121 12.01 -10.36 -14.17
CA VAL A 121 10.80 -10.02 -14.94
C VAL A 121 11.03 -10.30 -16.42
N VAL A 122 10.92 -11.58 -16.79
CA VAL A 122 10.59 -11.97 -18.16
C VAL A 122 9.07 -11.87 -18.25
N ILE A 123 8.60 -10.91 -19.07
CA ILE A 123 7.18 -10.64 -19.39
C ILE A 123 6.58 -11.86 -20.08
#